data_AF-A0A497J9K5-F1
#
_entry.id   AF-A0A497J9K5-F1
#
_cell.length_a   1.000
_cell.length_b   1.000
_cell.length_c   1.000
_cell.angle_alpha   90.00
_cell.angle_beta   90.00
_cell.angle_gamma   90.00
#
_symmetry.space_group_name_H-M   'P 1'
#
loop_
_entity.id
_entity.type
_entity.pdbx_description
1 polymer ?
#
loop_
_entity_poly.entity_id
_entity_poly.type
_entity_poly.pdbx_seq_one_letter_code
_entity_poly.pdbx_strand_id
1 'polypeptide(L)'
;MFYDELFKLCKSLLIEFEREYDKNQSKFIKEAFRRNIAFFSVALNLLEPKKDQICKGCPCSCKEGMFSCAEAEIYSFQVPSYVDQEVEKEIKLIEEHKGFENSPIFKYNEDYSQYVPRGHYTRSEKLKNYFKAMMWLGRMSFLLKGGTQILPNEEDAKIQTAQACIISKKLAEKEELRKKWEKIYNITSFYVGFADDLTFYEYMQAINYVFNGNFSYEELNEENLKRIKTKLAEYRSPKIYGGTGECGISPPFTPEQADQCLEDTKGFRFMGQRFIPDSYIFQNLVFPYVGEYVGDKKPFTMYAGIRVFPRGLDVMALLGSKRAKELLSEFDDSNYAGYEKAYAKLEKEFNSFNMTEWNKNLYWSWLFVLKSLLKDFNSSYPAFMQTKAWQNKELNTALASWTELRHDTILYAKQSYTMKATAIMPEEKEVKGYVEPLPEFYTRLLNLTRKTRIGLRELGAINKKTEARLLALEEILERLIEISNKELRGEMLTEDDYKFINDFGDRLNNVVADLDEKAKSTVLVADVHTDTNTYMVLEEGVGYVDLILVACKLPNNEVVLGAGPVFTYYEFKQPMSERLTDEKWEEMLSKSSPEKTIKICM
;
A
#
# COMPACT_ATOMS: atom_id res chain seq x y z
N MET A 1 14.54 -11.95 0.57
CA MET A 1 14.15 -12.76 -0.60
C MET A 1 14.07 -11.90 -1.86
N PHE A 2 13.08 -11.01 -2.00
CA PHE A 2 12.77 -10.37 -3.29
C PHE A 2 13.93 -9.61 -3.96
N TYR A 3 14.80 -8.91 -3.22
CA TYR A 3 15.97 -8.20 -3.78
C TYR A 3 16.79 -9.06 -4.77
N ASP A 4 17.13 -10.28 -4.35
CA ASP A 4 17.97 -11.20 -5.10
C ASP A 4 17.26 -11.74 -6.34
N GLU A 5 15.98 -12.09 -6.22
CA GLU A 5 15.16 -12.55 -7.34
C GLU A 5 14.89 -11.42 -8.35
N LEU A 6 14.67 -10.19 -7.88
CA LEU A 6 14.42 -9.01 -8.71
C LEU A 6 15.68 -8.62 -9.49
N PHE A 7 16.84 -8.57 -8.83
CA PHE A 7 18.13 -8.34 -9.48
C PHE A 7 18.42 -9.42 -10.53
N LYS A 8 18.25 -10.71 -10.18
CA LYS A 8 18.46 -11.83 -11.11
C LYS A 8 17.49 -11.80 -12.30
N LEU A 9 16.22 -11.45 -12.08
CA LEU A 9 15.21 -11.30 -13.12
C LEU A 9 15.59 -10.17 -14.10
N CYS A 10 15.90 -8.98 -13.58
CA CYS A 10 16.26 -7.82 -14.41
C CYS A 10 17.57 -8.06 -15.18
N LYS A 11 18.60 -8.60 -14.53
CA LYS A 11 19.91 -8.90 -15.15
C LYS A 11 19.80 -9.98 -16.22
N SER A 12 18.95 -10.99 -16.02
CA SER A 12 18.73 -12.05 -17.02
C SER A 12 17.88 -11.58 -18.20
N LEU A 13 16.87 -10.73 -17.96
CA LEU A 13 16.09 -10.09 -19.02
C LEU A 13 16.96 -9.16 -19.88
N LEU A 14 17.77 -8.31 -19.25
CA LEU A 14 18.69 -7.41 -19.95
C LEU A 14 19.66 -8.19 -20.86
N ILE A 15 20.32 -9.24 -20.35
CA ILE A 15 21.23 -10.09 -21.15
C ILE A 15 20.52 -10.73 -22.35
N GLU A 16 19.25 -11.14 -22.21
CA GLU A 16 18.47 -11.66 -23.34
C GLU A 16 18.07 -10.55 -24.34
N PHE A 17 17.85 -9.31 -23.88
CA PHE A 17 17.54 -8.18 -24.76
C PHE A 17 18.77 -7.64 -25.51
N GLU A 18 19.96 -7.62 -24.89
CA GLU A 18 21.21 -7.29 -25.58
C GLU A 18 21.49 -8.27 -26.72
N ARG A 19 21.34 -9.58 -26.46
CA ARG A 19 21.51 -10.65 -27.45
C ARG A 19 20.59 -10.51 -28.66
N GLU A 20 19.36 -10.01 -28.47
CA GLU A 20 18.43 -9.77 -29.58
C GLU A 20 18.62 -8.39 -30.21
N TYR A 21 19.03 -7.37 -29.45
CA TYR A 21 19.38 -6.05 -29.95
C TYR A 21 20.48 -6.15 -31.01
N ASP A 22 21.57 -6.87 -30.74
CA ASP A 22 22.70 -7.00 -31.67
C ASP A 22 22.28 -7.64 -33.01
N LYS A 23 21.48 -8.72 -32.95
CA LYS A 23 21.00 -9.47 -34.12
C LYS A 23 20.02 -8.68 -34.99
N ASN A 24 19.16 -7.87 -34.37
CA ASN A 24 18.03 -7.25 -35.07
C ASN A 24 18.49 -6.22 -36.11
N GLN A 25 17.85 -6.22 -37.28
CA GLN A 25 18.16 -5.29 -38.38
C GLN A 25 17.13 -4.14 -38.52
N SER A 26 15.89 -4.36 -38.10
CA SER A 26 14.86 -3.30 -38.12
C SER A 26 15.17 -2.21 -37.10
N LYS A 27 15.30 -0.96 -37.56
CA LYS A 27 15.58 0.20 -36.71
C LYS A 27 14.53 0.38 -35.59
N PHE A 28 13.25 0.19 -35.93
CA PHE A 28 12.15 0.30 -34.97
C PHE A 28 12.25 -0.76 -33.86
N ILE A 29 12.50 -2.01 -34.24
CA ILE A 29 12.62 -3.13 -33.29
C ILE A 29 13.90 -2.97 -32.43
N LYS A 30 15.03 -2.53 -33.03
CA LYS A 30 16.24 -2.18 -32.27
C LYS A 30 15.98 -1.07 -31.24
N GLU A 31 15.21 -0.03 -31.56
CA GLU A 31 14.88 1.04 -30.59
C GLU A 31 14.02 0.50 -29.43
N ALA A 32 13.05 -0.38 -29.70
CA ALA A 32 12.28 -1.04 -28.65
C ALA A 32 13.16 -1.93 -27.74
N PHE A 33 14.11 -2.70 -28.31
CA PHE A 33 15.10 -3.41 -27.49
C PHE A 33 15.99 -2.44 -26.70
N ARG A 34 16.47 -1.36 -27.32
CA ARG A 34 17.33 -0.33 -26.69
C ARG A 34 16.67 0.27 -25.45
N ARG A 35 15.41 0.68 -25.53
CA ARG A 35 14.66 1.24 -24.39
C ARG A 35 14.32 0.20 -23.33
N ASN A 36 14.12 -1.07 -23.70
CA ASN A 36 14.01 -2.15 -22.71
C ASN A 36 15.33 -2.35 -21.96
N ILE A 37 16.47 -2.32 -22.66
CA ILE A 37 17.80 -2.37 -22.04
C ILE A 37 18.00 -1.17 -21.10
N ALA A 38 17.60 0.04 -21.49
CA ALA A 38 17.63 1.22 -20.63
C ALA A 38 16.74 1.06 -19.38
N PHE A 39 15.48 0.65 -19.55
CA PHE A 39 14.53 0.42 -18.45
C PHE A 39 15.04 -0.59 -17.41
N PHE A 40 15.61 -1.72 -17.85
CA PHE A 40 16.23 -2.69 -16.92
C PHE A 40 17.61 -2.23 -16.41
N SER A 41 18.33 -1.37 -17.14
CA SER A 41 19.58 -0.75 -16.65
C SER A 41 19.32 0.21 -15.49
N VAL A 42 18.26 1.02 -15.55
CA VAL A 42 17.83 1.87 -14.42
C VAL A 42 17.48 1.01 -13.21
N ALA A 43 16.64 -0.03 -13.40
CA ALA A 43 16.30 -0.96 -12.32
C ALA A 43 17.53 -1.63 -11.66
N LEU A 44 18.53 -2.02 -12.45
CA LEU A 44 19.76 -2.64 -11.95
C LEU A 44 20.72 -1.63 -11.30
N ASN A 45 20.81 -0.40 -11.82
CA ASN A 45 21.61 0.68 -11.22
C ASN A 45 21.03 1.10 -9.85
N LEU A 46 19.69 1.12 -9.71
CA LEU A 46 19.01 1.32 -8.41
C LEU A 46 19.20 0.15 -7.45
N LEU A 47 19.42 -1.08 -7.95
CA LEU A 47 19.76 -2.27 -7.16
C LEU A 47 21.27 -2.47 -6.96
N GLU A 48 22.11 -1.54 -7.40
CA GLU A 48 23.57 -1.61 -7.20
C GLU A 48 23.97 -0.87 -5.91
N PRO A 49 24.71 -1.50 -4.98
CA PRO A 49 25.22 -0.84 -3.77
C PRO A 49 26.21 0.30 -4.09
N LYS A 50 25.91 1.52 -3.64
CA LYS A 50 26.77 2.69 -3.85
C LYS A 50 27.89 2.78 -2.80
N LYS A 51 28.94 3.57 -3.09
CA LYS A 51 30.24 3.58 -2.34
C LYS A 51 30.13 4.01 -0.87
N ASP A 52 29.03 4.59 -0.48
CA ASP A 52 28.63 5.03 0.85
C ASP A 52 27.73 4.01 1.56
N GLN A 53 27.03 3.16 0.80
CA GLN A 53 26.14 2.09 1.29
C GLN A 53 26.85 0.78 1.65
N ILE A 54 28.09 0.60 1.18
CA ILE A 54 28.92 -0.59 1.41
C ILE A 54 29.76 -0.41 2.69
N CYS A 55 29.75 -1.40 3.57
CA CYS A 55 30.60 -1.42 4.76
C CYS A 55 32.09 -1.42 4.41
N LYS A 56 32.88 -0.57 5.08
CA LYS A 56 34.32 -0.42 4.87
C LYS A 56 35.09 -0.92 6.09
N GLY A 57 35.74 -2.08 5.97
CA GLY A 57 36.61 -2.63 7.00
C GLY A 57 36.18 -4.01 7.49
N CYS A 58 36.36 -4.27 8.78
CA CYS A 58 36.04 -5.57 9.39
C CYS A 58 34.52 -5.68 9.65
N PRO A 59 33.87 -6.85 9.51
CA PRO A 59 32.43 -7.01 9.74
C PRO A 59 31.92 -6.50 11.09
N CYS A 60 32.74 -6.55 12.16
CA CYS A 60 32.39 -6.02 13.48
C CYS A 60 32.38 -4.48 13.57
N SER A 61 32.75 -3.76 12.51
CA SER A 61 32.77 -2.30 12.42
C SER A 61 31.74 -1.72 11.43
N CYS A 62 30.91 -2.57 10.82
CA CYS A 62 29.83 -2.14 9.95
C CYS A 62 28.72 -1.46 10.76
N LYS A 63 28.10 -0.40 10.19
CA LYS A 63 26.77 0.01 10.65
C LYS A 63 25.76 -1.05 10.23
N GLU A 64 24.75 -1.27 11.07
CA GLU A 64 23.62 -2.13 10.74
C GLU A 64 22.87 -1.60 9.50
N GLY A 65 22.34 -2.50 8.68
CA GLY A 65 21.65 -2.15 7.43
C GLY A 65 22.54 -1.76 6.23
N MET A 66 23.88 -1.75 6.36
CA MET A 66 24.80 -1.59 5.23
C MET A 66 24.98 -2.89 4.43
N PHE A 67 25.40 -2.79 3.17
CA PHE A 67 25.81 -3.95 2.36
C PHE A 67 27.18 -4.48 2.78
N SER A 68 27.36 -5.80 2.71
CA SER A 68 28.69 -6.43 2.78
C SER A 68 29.45 -6.31 1.45
N CYS A 69 30.78 -6.45 1.48
CA CYS A 69 31.61 -6.41 0.27
C CYS A 69 31.22 -7.51 -0.73
N ALA A 70 30.92 -8.72 -0.25
CA ALA A 70 30.49 -9.83 -1.10
C ALA A 70 29.13 -9.55 -1.78
N GLU A 71 28.21 -8.84 -1.12
CA GLU A 71 26.97 -8.41 -1.76
C GLU A 71 27.21 -7.31 -2.81
N ALA A 72 28.17 -6.40 -2.58
CA ALA A 72 28.55 -5.40 -3.58
C ALA A 72 29.10 -6.03 -4.86
N GLU A 73 29.90 -7.11 -4.73
CA GLU A 73 30.39 -7.90 -5.87
C GLU A 73 29.23 -8.62 -6.59
N ILE A 74 28.33 -9.28 -5.84
CA ILE A 74 27.18 -10.02 -6.40
C ILE A 74 26.20 -9.09 -7.14
N TYR A 75 25.93 -7.91 -6.58
CA TYR A 75 24.96 -6.94 -7.10
C TYR A 75 25.58 -5.87 -8.01
N SER A 76 26.84 -6.01 -8.41
CA SER A 76 27.49 -5.10 -9.38
C SER A 76 26.85 -5.21 -10.78
N PHE A 77 26.70 -4.06 -11.45
CA PHE A 77 26.15 -3.97 -12.81
C PHE A 77 26.77 -2.80 -13.57
N GLN A 78 27.21 -3.03 -14.80
CA GLN A 78 27.69 -1.98 -15.69
C GLN A 78 26.60 -1.61 -16.70
N VAL A 79 26.24 -0.32 -16.77
CA VAL A 79 25.30 0.20 -17.75
C VAL A 79 25.90 0.09 -19.17
N PRO A 80 25.15 -0.39 -20.18
CA PRO A 80 25.65 -0.43 -21.56
C PRO A 80 25.82 0.99 -22.13
N SER A 81 26.97 1.26 -22.75
CA SER A 81 27.40 2.62 -23.15
C SER A 81 26.48 3.34 -24.17
N TYR A 82 25.58 2.61 -24.83
CA TYR A 82 24.60 3.14 -25.79
C TYR A 82 23.22 3.46 -25.16
N VAL A 83 23.05 3.26 -23.85
CA VAL A 83 21.91 3.76 -23.04
C VAL A 83 22.36 4.63 -21.85
N ASP A 84 23.66 4.67 -21.56
CA ASP A 84 24.27 5.36 -20.41
C ASP A 84 23.74 6.78 -20.18
N GLN A 85 23.76 7.64 -21.22
CA GLN A 85 23.34 9.05 -21.12
C GLN A 85 21.84 9.30 -20.85
N GLU A 86 20.96 8.31 -21.06
CA GLU A 86 19.55 8.40 -20.67
C GLU A 86 19.31 7.74 -19.31
N VAL A 87 20.04 6.66 -18.99
CA VAL A 87 20.05 6.03 -17.66
C VAL A 87 20.58 6.98 -16.59
N GLU A 88 21.69 7.68 -16.82
CA GLU A 88 22.22 8.70 -15.88
C GLU A 88 21.20 9.81 -15.58
N LYS A 89 20.45 10.27 -16.59
CA LYS A 89 19.44 11.31 -16.43
C LYS A 89 18.22 10.82 -15.66
N GLU A 90 17.76 9.61 -15.96
CA GLU A 90 16.65 8.97 -15.25
C GLU A 90 17.01 8.73 -13.77
N ILE A 91 18.20 8.18 -13.50
CA ILE A 91 18.72 8.01 -12.14
C ILE A 91 18.84 9.36 -11.43
N LYS A 92 19.32 10.40 -12.09
CA LYS A 92 19.41 11.74 -11.49
C LYS A 92 18.04 12.28 -11.05
N LEU A 93 17.00 12.14 -11.87
CA LEU A 93 15.64 12.55 -11.50
C LEU A 93 15.12 11.72 -10.31
N ILE A 94 15.36 10.40 -10.34
CA ILE A 94 14.98 9.46 -9.28
C ILE A 94 15.66 9.76 -7.93
N GLU A 95 16.91 10.22 -7.90
CA GLU A 95 17.61 10.60 -6.65
C GLU A 95 17.36 12.06 -6.23
N GLU A 96 16.91 12.95 -7.13
CA GLU A 96 16.58 14.35 -6.78
C GLU A 96 15.16 14.53 -6.21
N HIS A 97 14.23 13.61 -6.48
CA HIS A 97 12.89 13.54 -5.86
C HIS A 97 11.95 14.76 -6.04
N LYS A 98 12.17 15.62 -7.04
CA LYS A 98 11.56 16.97 -7.13
C LYS A 98 10.08 17.07 -7.54
N GLY A 99 9.35 15.95 -7.64
CA GLY A 99 7.98 15.93 -8.17
C GLY A 99 7.93 15.63 -9.67
N PHE A 100 7.01 16.24 -10.41
CA PHE A 100 6.80 15.96 -11.83
C PHE A 100 7.91 16.53 -12.72
N GLU A 101 8.56 15.63 -13.47
CA GLU A 101 9.50 15.95 -14.55
C GLU A 101 9.31 14.99 -15.73
N ASN A 102 9.78 15.35 -16.94
CA ASN A 102 9.59 14.53 -18.13
C ASN A 102 10.66 13.40 -18.22
N SER A 103 10.22 12.13 -18.23
CA SER A 103 11.14 10.99 -18.22
C SER A 103 12.00 10.93 -19.49
N PRO A 104 13.35 10.92 -19.37
CA PRO A 104 14.24 10.82 -20.52
C PRO A 104 14.08 9.51 -21.29
N ILE A 105 13.57 8.42 -20.69
CA ILE A 105 13.30 7.16 -21.39
C ILE A 105 11.84 7.09 -21.91
N PHE A 106 10.85 7.50 -21.11
CA PHE A 106 9.43 7.27 -21.40
C PHE A 106 8.67 8.47 -22.03
N LYS A 107 9.25 9.68 -22.03
CA LYS A 107 8.74 10.88 -22.74
C LYS A 107 7.39 11.41 -22.26
N TYR A 108 7.00 11.11 -21.01
CA TYR A 108 5.85 11.71 -20.32
C TYR A 108 6.26 12.13 -18.91
N ASN A 109 5.42 12.92 -18.23
CA ASN A 109 5.68 13.39 -16.87
C ASN A 109 5.47 12.28 -15.83
N GLU A 110 6.42 12.13 -14.91
CA GLU A 110 6.37 11.16 -13.81
C GLU A 110 6.69 11.85 -12.47
N ASP A 111 6.00 11.47 -11.40
CA ASP A 111 6.18 12.03 -10.06
C ASP A 111 7.41 11.40 -9.36
N TYR A 112 8.57 12.02 -9.53
CA TYR A 112 9.81 11.57 -8.90
C TYR A 112 9.81 11.71 -7.36
N SER A 113 8.86 12.44 -6.75
CA SER A 113 8.69 12.45 -5.28
C SER A 113 8.28 11.08 -4.74
N GLN A 114 7.68 10.22 -5.56
CA GLN A 114 7.28 8.87 -5.18
C GLN A 114 8.46 7.96 -4.84
N TYR A 115 9.67 8.28 -5.31
CA TYR A 115 10.86 7.45 -5.19
C TYR A 115 11.58 7.63 -3.85
N VAL A 116 11.17 8.59 -3.01
CA VAL A 116 11.69 8.78 -1.63
C VAL A 116 11.44 7.53 -0.80
N PRO A 117 12.48 6.79 -0.35
CA PRO A 117 12.30 5.59 0.46
C PRO A 117 11.70 5.94 1.82
N ARG A 118 10.49 5.42 2.08
CA ARG A 118 9.68 5.75 3.27
C ARG A 118 9.08 4.51 3.93
N GLY A 119 8.56 4.69 5.13
CA GLY A 119 8.28 3.59 6.06
C GLY A 119 9.50 2.69 6.23
N HIS A 120 9.30 1.37 6.28
CA HIS A 120 10.39 0.42 6.56
C HIS A 120 11.57 0.42 5.61
N TYR A 121 11.43 1.02 4.43
CA TYR A 121 12.52 0.95 3.46
C TYR A 121 13.72 1.80 3.88
N THR A 122 13.55 2.70 4.85
CA THR A 122 14.64 3.47 5.50
C THR A 122 15.63 2.60 6.28
N ARG A 123 15.20 1.44 6.81
CA ARG A 123 15.96 0.54 7.71
C ARG A 123 17.37 0.17 7.27
N SER A 124 17.57 0.02 5.96
CA SER A 124 18.80 -0.52 5.39
C SER A 124 18.95 -0.05 3.95
N GLU A 125 20.19 0.12 3.51
CA GLU A 125 20.49 0.52 2.13
C GLU A 125 19.96 -0.50 1.12
N LYS A 126 19.92 -1.78 1.52
CA LYS A 126 19.31 -2.86 0.74
C LYS A 126 17.80 -2.72 0.57
N LEU A 127 17.09 -2.15 1.55
CA LEU A 127 15.67 -1.85 1.40
C LEU A 127 15.43 -0.54 0.64
N LYS A 128 16.26 0.51 0.83
CA LYS A 128 16.18 1.76 0.03
C LYS A 128 16.39 1.52 -1.46
N ASN A 129 17.36 0.68 -1.82
CA ASN A 129 17.65 0.31 -3.21
C ASN A 129 16.52 -0.52 -3.82
N TYR A 130 15.95 -1.46 -3.04
CA TYR A 130 14.76 -2.20 -3.46
C TYR A 130 13.55 -1.30 -3.66
N PHE A 131 13.32 -0.31 -2.77
CA PHE A 131 12.22 0.65 -2.87
C PHE A 131 12.26 1.37 -4.22
N LYS A 132 13.37 2.05 -4.53
CA LYS A 132 13.51 2.83 -5.76
C LYS A 132 13.35 1.96 -7.01
N ALA A 133 13.96 0.78 -7.02
CA ALA A 133 13.87 -0.16 -8.15
C ALA A 133 12.44 -0.74 -8.33
N MET A 134 11.74 -1.07 -7.23
CA MET A 134 10.37 -1.59 -7.29
C MET A 134 9.37 -0.50 -7.67
N MET A 135 9.57 0.75 -7.23
CA MET A 135 8.80 1.91 -7.71
C MET A 135 8.97 2.10 -9.20
N TRP A 136 10.21 2.16 -9.71
CA TRP A 136 10.48 2.26 -11.15
C TRP A 136 9.77 1.18 -11.97
N LEU A 137 9.91 -0.09 -11.56
CA LEU A 137 9.30 -1.22 -12.25
C LEU A 137 7.76 -1.29 -12.13
N GLY A 138 7.17 -0.61 -11.13
CA GLY A 138 5.73 -0.55 -10.90
C GLY A 138 5.04 0.75 -11.34
N ARG A 139 5.78 1.84 -11.54
CA ARG A 139 5.25 3.17 -11.89
C ARG A 139 5.40 3.55 -13.36
N MET A 140 6.39 3.04 -14.07
CA MET A 140 6.50 3.28 -15.51
C MET A 140 5.49 2.42 -16.28
N SER A 141 4.54 3.09 -16.92
CA SER A 141 3.57 2.50 -17.85
C SER A 141 4.11 2.52 -19.28
N PHE A 142 3.90 1.42 -20.00
CA PHE A 142 4.19 1.27 -21.42
C PHE A 142 2.89 1.47 -22.18
N LEU A 143 2.64 2.71 -22.59
CA LEU A 143 1.32 3.22 -22.95
C LEU A 143 0.82 2.71 -24.31
N LEU A 144 -0.50 2.48 -24.39
CA LEU A 144 -1.17 2.10 -25.64
C LEU A 144 -1.43 3.31 -26.55
N LYS A 145 -1.69 4.49 -25.98
CA LYS A 145 -1.99 5.73 -26.71
C LYS A 145 -0.84 6.73 -26.63
N GLY A 146 -0.84 7.68 -27.56
CA GLY A 146 0.04 8.83 -27.60
C GLY A 146 -0.64 10.01 -28.30
N GLY A 147 -0.01 11.18 -28.31
CA GLY A 147 -0.43 12.34 -29.11
C GLY A 147 -1.28 13.41 -28.38
N THR A 148 -1.50 13.28 -27.07
CA THR A 148 -2.06 14.36 -26.22
C THR A 148 -0.97 14.93 -25.30
N GLN A 149 -1.20 16.10 -24.69
CA GLN A 149 -0.17 16.81 -23.89
C GLN A 149 0.36 16.01 -22.68
N ILE A 150 -0.45 15.08 -22.16
CA ILE A 150 -0.16 14.24 -20.98
C ILE A 150 0.49 12.90 -21.37
N LEU A 151 0.55 12.60 -22.67
CA LEU A 151 1.03 11.34 -23.22
C LEU A 151 2.34 11.56 -24.00
N PRO A 152 3.13 10.50 -24.24
CA PRO A 152 4.19 10.54 -25.24
C PRO A 152 3.57 10.77 -26.64
N ASN A 153 4.37 11.17 -27.62
CA ASN A 153 3.88 11.24 -29.00
C ASN A 153 3.51 9.83 -29.55
N GLU A 154 2.77 9.78 -30.65
CA GLU A 154 2.27 8.51 -31.21
C GLU A 154 3.37 7.50 -31.52
N GLU A 155 4.55 7.94 -31.98
CA GLU A 155 5.65 7.04 -32.35
C GLU A 155 6.32 6.46 -31.10
N ASP A 156 6.55 7.28 -30.07
CA ASP A 156 6.99 6.80 -28.75
C ASP A 156 5.98 5.83 -28.12
N ALA A 157 4.67 6.05 -28.30
CA ALA A 157 3.62 5.11 -27.88
C ALA A 157 3.55 3.83 -28.74
N LYS A 158 3.98 3.84 -30.01
CA LYS A 158 4.17 2.61 -30.80
C LYS A 158 5.37 1.82 -30.26
N ILE A 159 6.49 2.51 -29.97
CA ILE A 159 7.70 1.90 -29.41
C ILE A 159 7.39 1.28 -28.02
N GLN A 160 6.70 1.99 -27.12
CA GLN A 160 6.32 1.46 -25.80
C GLN A 160 5.43 0.20 -25.89
N THR A 161 4.51 0.15 -26.86
CA THR A 161 3.71 -1.06 -27.08
C THR A 161 4.57 -2.23 -27.61
N ALA A 162 5.48 -1.97 -28.55
CA ALA A 162 6.44 -2.98 -29.03
C ALA A 162 7.38 -3.47 -27.91
N GLN A 163 7.86 -2.57 -27.05
CA GLN A 163 8.64 -2.88 -25.85
C GLN A 163 7.93 -3.89 -24.93
N ALA A 164 6.65 -3.63 -24.62
CA ALA A 164 5.83 -4.51 -23.79
C ALA A 164 5.55 -5.86 -24.46
N CYS A 165 5.33 -5.91 -25.78
CA CYS A 165 5.24 -7.15 -26.54
C CYS A 165 6.54 -7.97 -26.47
N ILE A 166 7.71 -7.32 -26.59
CA ILE A 166 9.04 -7.95 -26.49
C ILE A 166 9.26 -8.58 -25.10
N ILE A 167 8.97 -7.83 -24.03
CA ILE A 167 9.06 -8.32 -22.64
C ILE A 167 8.14 -9.52 -22.45
N SER A 168 6.88 -9.40 -22.90
CA SER A 168 5.86 -10.43 -22.70
C SER A 168 6.21 -11.73 -23.41
N LYS A 169 6.71 -11.65 -24.65
CA LYS A 169 7.22 -12.81 -25.39
C LYS A 169 8.40 -13.48 -24.69
N LYS A 170 9.34 -12.71 -24.13
CA LYS A 170 10.52 -13.28 -23.45
C LYS A 170 10.13 -13.97 -22.14
N LEU A 171 9.19 -13.41 -21.37
CA LEU A 171 8.60 -14.07 -20.19
C LEU A 171 7.81 -15.34 -20.56
N ALA A 172 7.08 -15.34 -21.67
CA ALA A 172 6.36 -16.53 -22.14
C ALA A 172 7.32 -17.67 -22.53
N GLU A 173 8.37 -17.36 -23.29
CA GLU A 173 9.40 -18.31 -23.76
C GLU A 173 10.25 -18.90 -22.64
N LYS A 174 10.68 -18.08 -21.67
CA LYS A 174 11.68 -18.44 -20.67
C LYS A 174 10.99 -18.72 -19.34
N GLU A 175 10.59 -19.97 -19.13
CA GLU A 175 9.91 -20.43 -17.92
C GLU A 175 10.61 -20.01 -16.62
N GLU A 176 11.95 -20.01 -16.57
CA GLU A 176 12.72 -19.56 -15.40
C GLU A 176 12.64 -18.04 -15.14
N LEU A 177 12.47 -17.21 -16.19
CA LEU A 177 12.19 -15.78 -16.02
C LEU A 177 10.73 -15.58 -15.56
N ARG A 178 9.80 -16.35 -16.14
CA ARG A 178 8.39 -16.35 -15.76
C ARG A 178 8.21 -16.70 -14.29
N LYS A 179 8.79 -17.81 -13.81
CA LYS A 179 8.77 -18.23 -12.41
C LYS A 179 9.32 -17.18 -11.46
N LYS A 180 10.38 -16.44 -11.85
CA LYS A 180 10.95 -15.36 -11.02
C LYS A 180 10.01 -14.16 -10.92
N TRP A 181 9.39 -13.78 -12.04
CA TRP A 181 8.35 -12.76 -12.07
C TRP A 181 7.14 -13.18 -11.22
N GLU A 182 6.60 -14.38 -11.48
CA GLU A 182 5.46 -14.98 -10.78
C GLU A 182 5.70 -15.11 -9.27
N LYS A 183 6.91 -15.48 -8.84
CA LYS A 183 7.26 -15.57 -7.41
C LYS A 183 7.18 -14.22 -6.70
N ILE A 184 7.62 -13.13 -7.33
CA ILE A 184 7.53 -11.78 -6.75
C ILE A 184 6.08 -11.29 -6.82
N TYR A 185 5.45 -11.45 -7.98
CA TYR A 185 4.12 -10.93 -8.27
C TYR A 185 3.01 -11.63 -7.49
N ASN A 186 3.04 -12.97 -7.37
CA ASN A 186 2.00 -13.74 -6.69
C ASN A 186 2.06 -13.57 -5.17
N ILE A 187 3.26 -13.53 -4.57
CA ILE A 187 3.38 -13.31 -3.11
C ILE A 187 2.92 -11.89 -2.75
N THR A 188 3.33 -10.86 -3.49
CA THR A 188 2.82 -9.49 -3.25
C THR A 188 1.32 -9.35 -3.54
N SER A 189 0.79 -10.09 -4.52
CA SER A 189 -0.66 -10.09 -4.82
C SER A 189 -1.50 -10.85 -3.80
N PHE A 190 -0.93 -11.84 -3.10
CA PHE A 190 -1.58 -12.51 -1.97
C PHE A 190 -1.82 -11.56 -0.78
N TYR A 191 -0.89 -10.63 -0.53
CA TYR A 191 -1.08 -9.58 0.47
C TYR A 191 -2.13 -8.55 0.03
N VAL A 192 -1.86 -7.82 -1.06
CA VAL A 192 -2.60 -6.57 -1.37
C VAL A 192 -3.59 -6.71 -2.54
N GLY A 193 -3.37 -7.68 -3.42
CA GLY A 193 -4.17 -7.91 -4.63
C GLY A 193 -3.38 -7.72 -5.92
N PHE A 194 -4.06 -7.90 -7.05
CA PHE A 194 -3.47 -7.71 -8.37
C PHE A 194 -3.40 -6.23 -8.76
N ALA A 195 -2.52 -5.91 -9.72
CA ALA A 195 -2.61 -4.64 -10.45
C ALA A 195 -3.85 -4.66 -11.35
N ASP A 196 -4.49 -3.50 -11.52
CA ASP A 196 -5.57 -3.27 -12.48
C ASP A 196 -5.04 -2.89 -13.87
N ASP A 197 -3.78 -2.46 -13.99
CA ASP A 197 -3.03 -2.37 -15.26
C ASP A 197 -2.92 -3.71 -16.02
N LEU A 198 -2.49 -3.63 -17.29
CA LEU A 198 -2.21 -4.81 -18.10
C LEU A 198 -0.84 -5.41 -17.75
N THR A 199 -0.76 -6.74 -17.76
CA THR A 199 0.47 -7.51 -17.48
C THR A 199 0.90 -8.28 -18.72
N PHE A 200 1.94 -9.11 -18.58
CA PHE A 200 2.43 -9.91 -19.69
C PHE A 200 1.43 -10.98 -20.15
N TYR A 201 0.48 -11.39 -19.27
CA TYR A 201 -0.57 -12.34 -19.63
C TYR A 201 -1.55 -11.74 -20.66
N GLU A 202 -2.04 -10.52 -20.45
CA GLU A 202 -2.94 -9.85 -21.40
C GLU A 202 -2.24 -9.56 -22.73
N TYR A 203 -0.97 -9.14 -22.69
CA TYR A 203 -0.16 -8.95 -23.90
C TYR A 203 0.08 -10.24 -24.67
N MET A 204 0.36 -11.36 -23.99
CA MET A 204 0.47 -12.66 -24.64
C MET A 204 -0.86 -13.17 -25.20
N GLN A 205 -2.00 -12.90 -24.57
CA GLN A 205 -3.30 -13.22 -25.14
C GLN A 205 -3.59 -12.41 -26.41
N ALA A 206 -3.30 -11.10 -26.40
CA ALA A 206 -3.43 -10.25 -27.59
C ALA A 206 -2.52 -10.69 -28.74
N ILE A 207 -1.24 -10.98 -28.45
CA ILE A 207 -0.28 -11.54 -29.41
C ILE A 207 -0.80 -12.87 -29.99
N ASN A 208 -1.26 -13.79 -29.13
CA ASN A 208 -1.76 -15.09 -29.58
C ASN A 208 -3.04 -14.97 -30.43
N TYR A 209 -3.91 -13.99 -30.16
CA TYR A 209 -5.08 -13.68 -30.98
C TYR A 209 -4.72 -13.09 -32.36
N VAL A 210 -3.65 -12.29 -32.44
CA VAL A 210 -3.20 -11.65 -33.69
C VAL A 210 -2.41 -12.60 -34.59
N PHE A 211 -1.66 -13.55 -34.01
CA PHE A 211 -0.69 -14.41 -34.70
C PHE A 211 -0.94 -15.93 -34.59
N ASN A 212 -2.04 -16.36 -33.98
CA ASN A 212 -2.33 -17.78 -33.70
C ASN A 212 -1.18 -18.52 -32.98
N GLY A 213 -0.47 -17.81 -32.09
CA GLY A 213 0.69 -18.31 -31.34
C GLY A 213 2.05 -18.20 -32.04
N ASN A 214 2.10 -18.05 -33.37
CA ASN A 214 3.33 -18.00 -34.16
C ASN A 214 3.86 -16.57 -34.29
N PHE A 215 4.33 -15.99 -33.17
CA PHE A 215 4.88 -14.64 -33.11
C PHE A 215 6.41 -14.59 -33.08
N SER A 216 7.02 -13.77 -33.93
CA SER A 216 8.43 -13.35 -33.88
C SER A 216 8.53 -11.82 -33.84
N TYR A 217 9.69 -11.25 -33.51
CA TYR A 217 9.81 -9.80 -33.28
C TYR A 217 9.63 -8.97 -34.56
N GLU A 218 10.01 -9.55 -35.71
CA GLU A 218 9.91 -8.97 -37.05
C GLU A 218 8.46 -8.61 -37.44
N GLU A 219 7.48 -9.32 -36.86
CA GLU A 219 6.05 -9.07 -37.06
C GLU A 219 5.54 -7.80 -36.36
N LEU A 220 6.34 -7.10 -35.54
CA LEU A 220 5.98 -5.83 -34.89
C LEU A 220 6.03 -4.63 -35.87
N ASN A 221 5.33 -4.75 -36.99
CA ASN A 221 5.02 -3.66 -37.92
C ASN A 221 3.79 -2.85 -37.46
N GLU A 222 3.50 -1.74 -38.14
CA GLU A 222 2.42 -0.81 -37.76
C GLU A 222 1.02 -1.42 -37.83
N GLU A 223 0.73 -2.25 -38.84
CA GLU A 223 -0.58 -2.91 -38.98
C GLU A 223 -0.81 -3.92 -37.84
N ASN A 224 0.18 -4.78 -37.59
CA ASN A 224 0.11 -5.75 -36.50
C ASN A 224 0.09 -5.09 -35.12
N LEU A 225 0.87 -4.03 -34.91
CA LEU A 225 0.79 -3.23 -33.67
C LEU A 225 -0.59 -2.60 -33.50
N LYS A 226 -1.23 -2.12 -34.58
CA LYS A 226 -2.61 -1.63 -34.53
C LYS A 226 -3.59 -2.74 -34.15
N ARG A 227 -3.48 -3.93 -34.76
CA ARG A 227 -4.28 -5.12 -34.42
C ARG A 227 -4.10 -5.53 -32.94
N ILE A 228 -2.87 -5.51 -32.43
CA ILE A 228 -2.56 -5.75 -31.01
C ILE A 228 -3.19 -4.67 -30.12
N LYS A 229 -3.02 -3.37 -30.43
CA LYS A 229 -3.60 -2.25 -29.65
C LYS A 229 -5.13 -2.33 -29.58
N THR A 230 -5.80 -2.64 -30.71
CA THR A 230 -7.25 -2.87 -30.73
C THR A 230 -7.63 -4.02 -29.78
N LYS A 231 -6.91 -5.16 -29.81
CA LYS A 231 -7.21 -6.27 -28.91
C LYS A 231 -6.92 -5.94 -27.43
N LEU A 232 -5.88 -5.14 -27.17
CA LEU A 232 -5.53 -4.71 -25.81
C LEU A 232 -6.53 -3.71 -25.21
N ALA A 233 -7.21 -2.92 -26.06
CA ALA A 233 -8.27 -2.02 -25.63
C ALA A 233 -9.50 -2.77 -25.06
N GLU A 234 -9.76 -4.02 -25.48
CA GLU A 234 -10.87 -4.85 -24.99
C GLU A 234 -10.69 -5.34 -23.54
N TYR A 235 -9.45 -5.37 -23.01
CA TYR A 235 -9.21 -5.76 -21.62
C TYR A 235 -9.56 -4.64 -20.63
N ARG A 236 -9.50 -4.96 -19.33
CA ARG A 236 -9.67 -3.98 -18.24
C ARG A 236 -8.79 -2.75 -18.44
N SER A 237 -9.27 -1.62 -17.96
CA SER A 237 -8.54 -0.37 -17.79
C SER A 237 -8.21 -0.18 -16.31
N PRO A 238 -7.20 0.63 -15.95
CA PRO A 238 -6.98 0.99 -14.55
C PRO A 238 -8.24 1.65 -13.97
N LYS A 239 -8.57 1.32 -12.73
CA LYS A 239 -9.62 1.97 -11.93
C LYS A 239 -9.07 3.08 -11.05
N ILE A 240 -7.76 3.08 -10.78
CA ILE A 240 -7.07 4.07 -9.96
C ILE A 240 -6.03 4.81 -10.81
N TYR A 241 -6.05 6.14 -10.76
CA TYR A 241 -5.11 6.99 -11.51
C TYR A 241 -3.80 7.16 -10.74
N GLY A 242 -2.73 6.53 -11.24
CA GLY A 242 -1.40 6.53 -10.60
C GLY A 242 -0.54 7.79 -10.80
N GLY A 243 -1.11 8.90 -11.27
CA GLY A 243 -0.37 10.15 -11.56
C GLY A 243 0.42 10.16 -12.89
N THR A 244 0.44 9.04 -13.62
CA THR A 244 1.17 8.92 -14.91
C THR A 244 0.75 10.03 -15.89
N GLY A 245 1.72 10.81 -16.37
CA GLY A 245 1.49 11.85 -17.38
C GLY A 245 0.92 13.18 -16.87
N GLU A 246 0.68 13.34 -15.56
CA GLU A 246 0.15 14.58 -14.95
C GLU A 246 -1.18 15.04 -15.60
N CYS A 247 -2.23 14.20 -15.52
CA CYS A 247 -3.47 14.38 -16.28
C CYS A 247 -4.25 15.63 -15.85
N GLY A 248 -4.06 16.73 -16.58
CA GLY A 248 -4.90 17.93 -16.48
C GLY A 248 -6.19 17.80 -17.30
N ILE A 249 -7.33 17.95 -16.64
CA ILE A 249 -8.64 18.13 -17.29
C ILE A 249 -9.05 19.60 -17.32
N SER A 250 -9.93 19.99 -18.25
CA SER A 250 -10.41 21.36 -18.43
C SER A 250 -11.93 21.45 -18.25
N PRO A 251 -12.50 22.65 -18.00
CA PRO A 251 -13.96 22.84 -17.92
C PRO A 251 -14.68 22.21 -19.13
N PRO A 252 -15.81 21.52 -18.94
CA PRO A 252 -16.71 21.59 -17.79
C PRO A 252 -16.44 20.61 -16.62
N PHE A 253 -15.26 20.01 -16.50
CA PHE A 253 -14.84 19.19 -15.35
C PHE A 253 -15.78 18.03 -14.99
N THR A 254 -15.95 17.07 -15.90
CA THR A 254 -16.89 15.95 -15.74
C THR A 254 -16.18 14.64 -15.31
N PRO A 255 -16.88 13.70 -14.64
CA PRO A 255 -16.37 12.36 -14.33
C PRO A 255 -15.79 11.64 -15.56
N GLU A 256 -16.45 11.79 -16.70
CA GLU A 256 -16.07 11.15 -17.96
C GLU A 256 -14.70 11.64 -18.49
N GLN A 257 -14.26 12.84 -18.11
CA GLN A 257 -12.90 13.33 -18.42
C GLN A 257 -11.82 12.64 -17.56
N ALA A 258 -12.12 12.32 -16.30
CA ALA A 258 -11.21 11.54 -15.45
C ALA A 258 -11.21 10.05 -15.85
N ASP A 259 -12.36 9.50 -16.23
CA ASP A 259 -12.43 8.15 -16.81
C ASP A 259 -11.65 8.08 -18.14
N GLN A 260 -11.62 9.17 -18.93
CA GLN A 260 -10.75 9.29 -20.10
C GLN A 260 -9.25 9.33 -19.73
N CYS A 261 -8.83 9.98 -18.63
CA CYS A 261 -7.45 9.89 -18.13
C CYS A 261 -7.03 8.43 -17.87
N LEU A 262 -7.93 7.61 -17.30
CA LEU A 262 -7.69 6.19 -17.03
C LEU A 262 -7.56 5.38 -18.34
N GLU A 263 -8.45 5.62 -19.31
CA GLU A 263 -8.37 5.00 -20.64
C GLU A 263 -7.13 5.44 -21.43
N ASP A 264 -6.65 6.67 -21.25
CA ASP A 264 -5.47 7.21 -21.94
C ASP A 264 -4.16 6.73 -21.32
N THR A 265 -4.12 6.54 -20.00
CA THR A 265 -2.95 6.01 -19.28
C THR A 265 -2.87 4.48 -19.22
N LYS A 266 -3.82 3.80 -19.87
CA LYS A 266 -3.87 2.34 -20.08
C LYS A 266 -2.61 1.84 -20.81
N GLY A 267 -1.90 0.92 -20.17
CA GLY A 267 -0.64 0.36 -20.68
C GLY A 267 -0.22 -0.91 -19.95
N PHE A 268 0.93 -1.45 -20.34
CA PHE A 268 1.61 -2.53 -19.59
C PHE A 268 2.41 -1.94 -18.43
N ARG A 269 2.40 -2.60 -17.27
CA ARG A 269 3.36 -2.34 -16.17
C ARG A 269 4.08 -3.63 -15.80
N PHE A 270 5.40 -3.57 -15.63
CA PHE A 270 6.20 -4.76 -15.32
C PHE A 270 5.89 -5.31 -13.93
N MET A 271 5.71 -4.45 -12.92
CA MET A 271 5.33 -4.80 -11.54
C MET A 271 4.30 -3.81 -10.98
N GLY A 272 3.25 -3.49 -11.76
CA GLY A 272 2.28 -2.41 -11.49
C GLY A 272 1.75 -2.32 -10.05
N GLN A 273 1.48 -1.11 -9.57
CA GLN A 273 0.93 -0.88 -8.22
C GLN A 273 -0.43 -1.60 -8.06
N ARG A 274 -0.81 -1.97 -6.82
CA ARG A 274 -2.00 -2.82 -6.59
C ARG A 274 -3.28 -1.99 -6.44
N PHE A 275 -4.39 -2.53 -6.93
CA PHE A 275 -5.71 -1.97 -6.70
C PHE A 275 -6.13 -2.13 -5.22
N ILE A 276 -6.23 -1.02 -4.49
CA ILE A 276 -6.74 -0.98 -3.11
C ILE A 276 -8.07 -0.20 -3.02
N PRO A 277 -9.07 -0.72 -2.27
CA PRO A 277 -10.44 -0.20 -2.24
C PRO A 277 -10.54 1.24 -1.75
N ASP A 278 -9.70 1.60 -0.79
CA ASP A 278 -9.72 2.89 -0.14
C ASP A 278 -9.13 4.00 -1.03
N SER A 279 -8.09 3.73 -1.82
CA SER A 279 -7.67 4.67 -2.88
C SER A 279 -8.70 4.78 -4.01
N TYR A 280 -9.44 3.69 -4.31
CA TYR A 280 -10.57 3.74 -5.25
C TYR A 280 -11.76 4.57 -4.72
N ILE A 281 -12.09 4.42 -3.43
CA ILE A 281 -13.04 5.26 -2.70
C ILE A 281 -12.61 6.73 -2.76
N PHE A 282 -11.36 7.02 -2.39
CA PHE A 282 -10.80 8.36 -2.37
C PHE A 282 -10.92 9.03 -3.74
N GLN A 283 -10.46 8.37 -4.82
CA GLN A 283 -10.59 8.92 -6.17
C GLN A 283 -12.05 9.20 -6.55
N ASN A 284 -12.98 8.27 -6.29
CA ASN A 284 -14.40 8.46 -6.61
C ASN A 284 -15.10 9.50 -5.71
N LEU A 285 -14.44 9.96 -4.63
CA LEU A 285 -14.95 10.98 -3.70
C LEU A 285 -14.13 12.28 -3.73
N VAL A 286 -13.27 12.51 -4.72
CA VAL A 286 -12.63 13.83 -4.97
C VAL A 286 -12.99 14.35 -6.37
N PHE A 287 -12.46 15.52 -6.71
CA PHE A 287 -12.56 16.13 -8.03
C PHE A 287 -12.07 15.17 -9.14
N PRO A 288 -12.77 15.08 -10.29
CA PRO A 288 -14.01 15.78 -10.64
C PRO A 288 -15.30 15.10 -10.14
N TYR A 289 -15.22 13.88 -9.61
CA TYR A 289 -16.38 13.00 -9.38
C TYR A 289 -17.47 13.56 -8.45
N VAL A 290 -17.13 14.48 -7.53
CA VAL A 290 -18.07 15.09 -6.57
C VAL A 290 -18.43 16.55 -6.86
N GLY A 291 -17.84 17.19 -7.87
CA GLY A 291 -18.15 18.56 -8.28
C GLY A 291 -17.81 19.65 -7.25
N GLU A 292 -18.54 20.77 -7.35
CA GLU A 292 -18.33 21.99 -6.55
C GLU A 292 -18.91 21.89 -5.12
N TYR A 293 -18.30 22.63 -4.20
CA TYR A 293 -18.73 22.85 -2.82
C TYR A 293 -19.97 23.76 -2.78
N VAL A 294 -20.97 23.41 -1.96
CA VAL A 294 -22.27 24.14 -1.91
C VAL A 294 -22.58 24.79 -0.55
N GLY A 295 -21.63 24.77 0.39
CA GLY A 295 -21.72 25.45 1.68
C GLY A 295 -21.08 26.85 1.71
N ASP A 296 -20.95 27.41 2.91
CA ASP A 296 -20.39 28.74 3.18
C ASP A 296 -19.08 28.72 4.02
N LYS A 297 -18.62 27.52 4.39
CA LYS A 297 -17.43 27.30 5.23
C LYS A 297 -16.17 27.09 4.39
N LYS A 298 -15.10 26.62 5.04
CA LYS A 298 -13.86 26.15 4.41
C LYS A 298 -13.49 24.77 4.99
N PRO A 299 -14.16 23.69 4.56
CA PRO A 299 -13.88 22.34 5.07
C PRO A 299 -12.47 21.88 4.70
N PHE A 300 -11.93 20.92 5.45
CA PHE A 300 -10.56 20.42 5.25
C PHE A 300 -10.34 19.91 3.82
N THR A 301 -11.35 19.27 3.24
CA THR A 301 -11.29 18.64 1.91
C THR A 301 -11.27 19.63 0.73
N MET A 302 -11.56 20.92 0.95
CA MET A 302 -11.71 21.90 -0.15
C MET A 302 -10.40 22.58 -0.55
N TYR A 303 -10.26 22.81 -1.87
CA TYR A 303 -9.45 23.89 -2.44
C TYR A 303 -10.21 24.51 -3.62
N ALA A 304 -10.09 25.82 -3.84
CA ALA A 304 -10.69 26.53 -4.98
C ALA A 304 -12.20 26.26 -5.27
N GLY A 305 -12.98 25.84 -4.28
CA GLY A 305 -14.40 25.49 -4.45
C GLY A 305 -14.69 24.04 -4.84
N ILE A 306 -13.67 23.17 -4.92
CA ILE A 306 -13.80 21.73 -5.25
C ILE A 306 -13.18 20.84 -4.16
N ARG A 307 -13.63 19.59 -4.05
CA ARG A 307 -13.08 18.60 -3.11
C ARG A 307 -11.79 18.01 -3.66
N VAL A 308 -10.63 18.48 -3.22
CA VAL A 308 -9.32 18.00 -3.73
C VAL A 308 -8.63 17.00 -2.77
N PHE A 309 -9.13 16.87 -1.54
CA PHE A 309 -8.71 15.82 -0.61
C PHE A 309 -9.89 14.95 -0.20
N PRO A 310 -9.67 13.64 0.03
CA PRO A 310 -10.61 12.80 0.77
C PRO A 310 -10.44 13.01 2.29
N ARG A 311 -11.17 12.23 3.08
CA ARG A 311 -10.84 11.98 4.50
C ARG A 311 -10.67 10.49 4.76
N GLY A 312 -9.84 10.07 5.72
CA GLY A 312 -9.85 8.69 6.25
C GLY A 312 -11.26 8.25 6.72
N LEU A 313 -12.06 9.23 7.17
CA LEU A 313 -13.49 9.06 7.49
C LEU A 313 -14.36 8.57 6.31
N ASP A 314 -14.02 8.90 5.05
CA ASP A 314 -14.78 8.45 3.87
C ASP A 314 -14.78 6.91 3.76
N VAL A 315 -13.61 6.30 4.01
CA VAL A 315 -13.42 4.85 4.04
C VAL A 315 -14.20 4.24 5.19
N MET A 316 -14.12 4.83 6.38
CA MET A 316 -14.82 4.31 7.56
C MET A 316 -16.35 4.41 7.43
N ALA A 317 -16.86 5.46 6.77
CA ALA A 317 -18.28 5.61 6.45
C ALA A 317 -18.76 4.50 5.50
N LEU A 318 -18.02 4.21 4.43
CA LEU A 318 -18.33 3.12 3.49
C LEU A 318 -18.09 1.70 4.06
N LEU A 319 -17.19 1.57 5.04
CA LEU A 319 -17.12 0.39 5.91
C LEU A 319 -18.31 0.31 6.89
N GLY A 320 -19.20 1.29 6.93
CA GLY A 320 -20.49 1.26 7.64
C GLY A 320 -20.54 2.09 8.93
N SER A 321 -19.49 2.87 9.24
CA SER A 321 -19.49 3.73 10.42
C SER A 321 -20.43 4.91 10.27
N LYS A 322 -21.58 4.84 10.94
CA LYS A 322 -22.50 5.99 11.07
C LYS A 322 -21.79 7.19 11.71
N ARG A 323 -20.95 6.96 12.72
CA ARG A 323 -20.21 8.04 13.39
C ARG A 323 -19.22 8.74 12.46
N ALA A 324 -18.62 8.02 11.50
CA ALA A 324 -17.80 8.65 10.47
C ALA A 324 -18.64 9.53 9.51
N LYS A 325 -19.84 9.09 9.10
CA LYS A 325 -20.75 9.93 8.29
C LYS A 325 -21.32 11.12 9.07
N GLU A 326 -21.55 10.99 10.38
CA GLU A 326 -21.83 12.14 11.26
C GLU A 326 -20.66 13.13 11.25
N LEU A 327 -19.43 12.67 11.50
CA LEU A 327 -18.23 13.53 11.54
C LEU A 327 -17.94 14.25 10.21
N LEU A 328 -18.13 13.58 9.07
CA LEU A 328 -18.01 14.20 7.74
C LEU A 328 -19.00 15.36 7.53
N SER A 329 -20.20 15.26 8.12
CA SER A 329 -21.21 16.32 8.09
C SER A 329 -20.93 17.42 9.14
N GLU A 330 -20.45 17.05 10.34
CA GLU A 330 -20.01 17.99 11.39
C GLU A 330 -18.85 18.87 10.88
N PHE A 331 -17.89 18.29 10.15
CA PHE A 331 -16.76 18.99 9.53
C PHE A 331 -17.07 19.64 8.16
N ASP A 332 -18.27 19.41 7.61
CA ASP A 332 -18.74 19.89 6.30
C ASP A 332 -17.99 19.30 5.07
N ASP A 333 -17.17 18.27 5.28
CA ASP A 333 -16.37 17.59 4.25
C ASP A 333 -17.21 16.73 3.28
N SER A 334 -18.52 16.60 3.48
CA SER A 334 -19.47 15.94 2.56
C SER A 334 -20.31 16.93 1.73
N ASN A 335 -20.14 18.24 1.91
CA ASN A 335 -21.08 19.26 1.42
C ASN A 335 -20.79 19.75 -0.02
N TYR A 336 -20.78 18.80 -0.98
CA TYR A 336 -20.48 19.04 -2.40
C TYR A 336 -21.59 18.49 -3.31
N ALA A 337 -21.85 19.16 -4.43
CA ALA A 337 -23.01 18.94 -5.29
C ALA A 337 -23.18 17.49 -5.81
N GLY A 338 -22.08 16.76 -6.01
CA GLY A 338 -22.06 15.36 -6.43
C GLY A 338 -21.79 14.35 -5.32
N TYR A 339 -21.45 14.77 -4.09
CA TYR A 339 -20.91 13.87 -3.05
C TYR A 339 -21.86 12.72 -2.70
N GLU A 340 -23.11 13.00 -2.32
CA GLU A 340 -24.06 11.93 -1.95
C GLU A 340 -24.38 10.98 -3.13
N LYS A 341 -24.30 11.45 -4.39
CA LYS A 341 -24.47 10.61 -5.58
C LYS A 341 -23.28 9.66 -5.77
N ALA A 342 -22.06 10.16 -5.59
CA ALA A 342 -20.83 9.36 -5.67
C ALA A 342 -20.72 8.37 -4.49
N TYR A 343 -21.01 8.84 -3.28
CA TYR A 343 -21.07 8.04 -2.07
C TYR A 343 -22.11 6.92 -2.20
N ALA A 344 -23.34 7.20 -2.64
CA ALA A 344 -24.38 6.16 -2.81
C ALA A 344 -24.04 5.12 -3.89
N LYS A 345 -23.28 5.49 -4.93
CA LYS A 345 -22.73 4.53 -5.92
C LYS A 345 -21.76 3.55 -5.25
N LEU A 346 -20.79 4.07 -4.48
CA LEU A 346 -19.81 3.26 -3.75
C LEU A 346 -20.47 2.43 -2.65
N GLU A 347 -21.39 3.00 -1.87
CA GLU A 347 -22.11 2.31 -0.80
C GLU A 347 -22.92 1.13 -1.35
N LYS A 348 -23.54 1.28 -2.52
CA LYS A 348 -24.23 0.19 -3.22
C LYS A 348 -23.26 -0.91 -3.70
N GLU A 349 -22.08 -0.54 -4.22
CA GLU A 349 -21.04 -1.51 -4.62
C GLU A 349 -20.53 -2.29 -3.40
N PHE A 350 -20.11 -1.60 -2.34
CA PHE A 350 -19.52 -2.21 -1.15
C PHE A 350 -20.51 -3.02 -0.32
N ASN A 351 -21.80 -2.65 -0.29
CA ASN A 351 -22.85 -3.46 0.34
C ASN A 351 -23.28 -4.68 -0.51
N SER A 352 -22.86 -4.78 -1.78
CA SER A 352 -23.09 -5.97 -2.60
C SER A 352 -22.05 -7.08 -2.36
N PHE A 353 -20.89 -6.74 -1.80
CA PHE A 353 -19.76 -7.66 -1.64
C PHE A 353 -20.06 -8.81 -0.67
N ASN A 354 -19.96 -10.03 -1.17
CA ASN A 354 -20.11 -11.26 -0.39
C ASN A 354 -18.83 -11.64 0.38
N MET A 355 -18.92 -12.68 1.21
CA MET A 355 -17.80 -13.15 2.06
C MET A 355 -16.52 -13.44 1.25
N THR A 356 -16.63 -13.94 0.01
CA THR A 356 -15.49 -14.23 -0.87
C THR A 356 -14.76 -12.96 -1.30
N GLU A 357 -15.51 -11.91 -1.62
CA GLU A 357 -14.96 -10.63 -2.11
C GLU A 357 -14.25 -9.86 -0.99
N TRP A 358 -14.84 -9.87 0.21
CA TRP A 358 -14.21 -9.39 1.45
C TRP A 358 -12.98 -10.20 1.89
N ASN A 359 -12.75 -11.38 1.33
CA ASN A 359 -11.66 -12.28 1.71
C ASN A 359 -10.71 -12.64 0.55
N LYS A 360 -10.75 -11.88 -0.57
CA LYS A 360 -9.99 -12.21 -1.79
C LYS A 360 -8.47 -12.09 -1.67
N ASN A 361 -7.98 -11.36 -0.65
CA ASN A 361 -6.58 -11.25 -0.25
C ASN A 361 -6.50 -10.79 1.23
N LEU A 362 -5.28 -10.64 1.77
CA LEU A 362 -5.09 -10.26 3.17
C LEU A 362 -5.56 -8.82 3.47
N TYR A 363 -5.31 -7.87 2.56
CA TYR A 363 -5.70 -6.45 2.72
C TYR A 363 -7.21 -6.27 2.87
N TRP A 364 -7.99 -6.90 1.99
CA TRP A 364 -9.45 -6.88 2.04
C TRP A 364 -9.99 -7.59 3.29
N SER A 365 -9.33 -8.68 3.69
CA SER A 365 -9.64 -9.37 4.94
C SER A 365 -9.37 -8.49 6.17
N TRP A 366 -8.33 -7.64 6.15
CA TRP A 366 -8.04 -6.70 7.23
C TRP A 366 -9.09 -5.60 7.34
N LEU A 367 -9.49 -4.99 6.22
CA LEU A 367 -10.62 -4.04 6.22
C LEU A 367 -11.94 -4.72 6.66
N PHE A 368 -12.13 -5.99 6.33
CA PHE A 368 -13.25 -6.78 6.83
C PHE A 368 -13.17 -7.07 8.34
N VAL A 369 -11.98 -7.23 8.92
CA VAL A 369 -11.78 -7.25 10.38
C VAL A 369 -12.21 -5.91 10.98
N LEU A 370 -11.65 -4.79 10.51
CA LEU A 370 -11.94 -3.44 11.03
C LEU A 370 -13.44 -3.07 10.93
N LYS A 371 -14.13 -3.48 9.86
CA LYS A 371 -15.58 -3.31 9.67
C LYS A 371 -16.44 -3.85 10.84
N SER A 372 -15.92 -4.77 11.66
CA SER A 372 -16.64 -5.27 12.84
C SER A 372 -16.58 -4.37 14.08
N LEU A 373 -15.64 -3.42 14.13
CA LEU A 373 -15.55 -2.39 15.19
C LEU A 373 -16.53 -1.22 14.94
N LEU A 374 -16.82 -0.93 13.67
CA LEU A 374 -17.52 0.27 13.20
C LEU A 374 -19.06 0.23 13.33
N LYS A 375 -19.60 -0.74 14.07
CA LYS A 375 -21.05 -0.98 14.21
C LYS A 375 -21.64 -0.23 15.42
N ASP A 376 -22.95 -0.02 15.41
CA ASP A 376 -23.66 0.42 16.61
C ASP A 376 -23.75 -0.73 17.62
N PHE A 377 -23.18 -0.52 18.81
CA PHE A 377 -23.39 -1.41 19.94
C PHE A 377 -24.76 -1.13 20.56
N ASN A 378 -25.64 -2.13 20.52
CA ASN A 378 -27.01 -2.05 21.02
C ASN A 378 -27.10 -2.46 22.50
N SER A 379 -28.33 -2.57 23.02
CA SER A 379 -28.61 -2.96 24.42
C SER A 379 -28.13 -4.36 24.83
N SER A 380 -27.64 -5.19 23.90
CA SER A 380 -27.01 -6.49 24.19
C SER A 380 -25.51 -6.38 24.50
N TYR A 381 -24.91 -5.18 24.44
CA TYR A 381 -23.51 -4.93 24.79
C TYR A 381 -23.40 -4.11 26.09
N PRO A 382 -22.26 -4.17 26.80
CA PRO A 382 -22.01 -3.34 27.98
C PRO A 382 -22.30 -1.84 27.75
N ALA A 383 -22.83 -1.17 28.79
CA ALA A 383 -23.32 0.20 28.67
C ALA A 383 -22.26 1.23 28.21
N PHE A 384 -20.98 0.99 28.49
CA PHE A 384 -19.90 1.86 28.02
C PHE A 384 -19.75 1.82 26.49
N MET A 385 -19.96 0.65 25.85
CA MET A 385 -19.85 0.48 24.39
C MET A 385 -20.96 1.22 23.62
N GLN A 386 -22.08 1.48 24.27
CA GLN A 386 -23.24 2.19 23.69
C GLN A 386 -23.04 3.71 23.61
N THR A 387 -21.88 4.24 24.02
CA THR A 387 -21.61 5.69 24.09
C THR A 387 -20.91 6.24 22.84
N LYS A 388 -21.14 7.52 22.51
CA LYS A 388 -20.39 8.22 21.44
C LYS A 388 -18.88 8.27 21.71
N ALA A 389 -18.45 8.28 22.98
CA ALA A 389 -17.04 8.19 23.35
C ALA A 389 -16.43 6.84 22.92
N TRP A 390 -17.17 5.73 23.10
CA TRP A 390 -16.73 4.42 22.62
C TRP A 390 -16.75 4.30 21.09
N GLN A 391 -17.76 4.86 20.43
CA GLN A 391 -17.79 4.95 18.96
C GLN A 391 -16.59 5.75 18.43
N ASN A 392 -16.18 6.83 19.10
CA ASN A 392 -14.96 7.57 18.76
C ASN A 392 -13.68 6.75 19.04
N LYS A 393 -13.63 5.93 20.11
CA LYS A 393 -12.52 5.00 20.40
C LYS A 393 -12.39 3.93 19.31
N GLU A 394 -13.49 3.28 18.90
CA GLU A 394 -13.45 2.28 17.83
C GLU A 394 -13.05 2.90 16.49
N LEU A 395 -13.58 4.09 16.19
CA LEU A 395 -13.26 4.80 14.96
C LEU A 395 -11.77 5.20 14.93
N ASN A 396 -11.21 5.71 16.05
CA ASN A 396 -9.75 5.95 16.16
C ASN A 396 -8.92 4.67 16.08
N THR A 397 -9.36 3.57 16.68
CA THR A 397 -8.68 2.26 16.59
C THR A 397 -8.67 1.75 15.15
N ALA A 398 -9.79 1.88 14.43
CA ALA A 398 -9.90 1.48 13.04
C ALA A 398 -9.12 2.40 12.09
N LEU A 399 -9.11 3.72 12.32
CA LEU A 399 -8.32 4.69 11.55
C LEU A 399 -6.83 4.50 11.78
N ALA A 400 -6.40 4.30 13.03
CA ALA A 400 -5.02 3.97 13.35
C ALA A 400 -4.59 2.64 12.68
N SER A 401 -5.39 1.57 12.79
CA SER A 401 -5.05 0.28 12.16
C SER A 401 -5.13 0.29 10.63
N TRP A 402 -5.98 1.13 10.02
CA TRP A 402 -5.94 1.38 8.58
C TRP A 402 -4.71 2.21 8.19
N THR A 403 -4.28 3.17 9.02
CA THR A 403 -3.02 3.90 8.83
C THR A 403 -1.83 2.96 8.93
N GLU A 404 -1.81 2.04 9.91
CA GLU A 404 -0.82 0.96 9.98
C GLU A 404 -0.86 0.08 8.72
N LEU A 405 -2.04 -0.29 8.21
CA LEU A 405 -2.18 -1.04 6.97
C LEU A 405 -1.72 -0.26 5.73
N ARG A 406 -1.87 1.07 5.71
CA ARG A 406 -1.38 1.95 4.63
C ARG A 406 0.12 2.13 4.70
N HIS A 407 0.69 2.34 5.87
CA HIS A 407 2.13 2.28 6.09
C HIS A 407 2.69 0.91 5.68
N ASP A 408 2.05 -0.16 6.14
CA ASP A 408 2.41 -1.55 5.82
C ASP A 408 1.96 -1.97 4.41
N THR A 409 1.46 -1.04 3.59
CA THR A 409 1.36 -1.18 2.12
C THR A 409 2.04 -0.06 1.32
N ILE A 410 2.71 0.91 1.96
CA ILE A 410 3.35 2.09 1.32
C ILE A 410 4.36 1.70 0.23
N LEU A 411 5.02 0.56 0.43
CA LEU A 411 5.47 -0.35 -0.63
C LEU A 411 5.41 -1.84 -0.16
N TYR A 412 4.63 -2.11 0.91
CA TYR A 412 4.48 -3.36 1.70
C TYR A 412 5.48 -3.51 2.91
N ALA A 413 5.21 -2.92 4.12
CA ALA A 413 6.19 -2.52 5.19
C ALA A 413 6.32 -3.37 6.51
N LYS A 414 7.12 -3.09 7.59
CA LYS A 414 7.17 -1.97 8.62
C LYS A 414 8.58 -1.67 9.30
N GLN A 415 8.78 -0.50 9.97
CA GLN A 415 9.63 -0.16 11.20
C GLN A 415 10.97 0.67 11.18
N SER A 416 11.33 1.31 12.34
CA SER A 416 12.69 1.78 12.81
C SER A 416 13.00 1.58 14.36
N TYR A 417 13.71 2.47 15.14
CA TYR A 417 14.31 2.20 16.51
C TYR A 417 14.25 3.38 17.55
N THR A 418 14.51 3.37 18.89
CA THR A 418 15.01 2.50 20.05
C THR A 418 14.61 3.22 21.41
N MET A 419 14.92 2.97 22.72
CA MET A 419 15.16 1.91 23.79
C MET A 419 15.38 2.69 25.17
N LYS A 420 15.46 2.24 26.45
CA LYS A 420 15.18 1.03 27.33
C LYS A 420 15.43 1.38 28.85
N ALA A 421 14.64 0.91 29.84
CA ALA A 421 14.98 0.84 31.30
C ALA A 421 14.16 -0.24 32.08
N THR A 422 14.55 -0.66 33.31
CA THR A 422 13.91 -1.79 34.06
C THR A 422 13.90 -1.64 35.59
N ALA A 423 12.85 -2.13 36.27
CA ALA A 423 12.77 -2.29 37.74
C ALA A 423 11.96 -3.56 38.12
N ILE A 424 12.02 -3.98 39.40
CA ILE A 424 11.20 -5.08 39.95
C ILE A 424 10.06 -4.47 40.78
N MET A 425 8.82 -4.92 40.56
CA MET A 425 7.64 -4.56 41.36
C MET A 425 7.30 -5.67 42.38
N PRO A 426 6.64 -5.34 43.51
CA PRO A 426 6.10 -6.32 44.44
C PRO A 426 4.87 -7.04 43.85
N GLU A 427 4.44 -8.13 44.49
CA GLU A 427 3.22 -8.84 44.12
C GLU A 427 1.98 -7.92 44.21
N GLU A 428 1.37 -7.64 43.07
CA GLU A 428 0.06 -6.99 43.02
C GLU A 428 -1.04 -7.99 43.40
N LYS A 429 -2.12 -7.49 44.01
CA LYS A 429 -3.31 -8.32 44.22
C LYS A 429 -3.94 -8.64 42.87
N GLU A 430 -4.39 -9.88 42.72
CA GLU A 430 -5.11 -10.38 41.55
C GLU A 430 -6.26 -9.43 41.15
N VAL A 431 -6.05 -8.69 40.05
CA VAL A 431 -7.05 -7.80 39.47
C VAL A 431 -7.92 -8.63 38.54
N LYS A 432 -9.24 -8.53 38.68
CA LYS A 432 -10.20 -9.08 37.71
C LYS A 432 -10.08 -8.32 36.39
N GLY A 433 -9.21 -8.80 35.50
CA GLY A 433 -9.07 -8.30 34.14
C GLY A 433 -10.36 -8.50 33.32
N TYR A 434 -10.43 -7.82 32.18
CA TYR A 434 -11.63 -7.69 31.35
C TYR A 434 -11.24 -7.75 29.87
N VAL A 435 -11.89 -8.59 29.06
CA VAL A 435 -11.60 -8.74 27.62
C VAL A 435 -12.69 -8.06 26.81
N GLU A 436 -12.34 -7.01 26.09
CA GLU A 436 -13.31 -6.23 25.32
C GLU A 436 -14.18 -7.14 24.42
N PRO A 437 -15.51 -7.20 24.61
CA PRO A 437 -16.33 -8.32 24.15
C PRO A 437 -16.68 -8.24 22.66
N LEU A 438 -15.67 -8.48 21.83
CA LEU A 438 -15.70 -8.36 20.36
C LEU A 438 -15.45 -9.73 19.69
N PRO A 439 -16.25 -10.78 19.97
CA PRO A 439 -15.98 -12.13 19.47
C PRO A 439 -16.01 -12.20 17.94
N GLU A 440 -16.78 -11.32 17.29
CA GLU A 440 -16.83 -11.16 15.84
C GLU A 440 -15.48 -10.66 15.27
N PHE A 441 -14.87 -9.65 15.90
CA PHE A 441 -13.57 -9.11 15.51
C PHE A 441 -12.48 -10.17 15.66
N TYR A 442 -12.39 -10.79 16.84
CA TYR A 442 -11.41 -11.84 17.11
C TYR A 442 -11.60 -13.06 16.19
N THR A 443 -12.85 -13.43 15.86
CA THR A 443 -13.13 -14.51 14.88
C THR A 443 -12.69 -14.14 13.46
N ARG A 444 -12.92 -12.91 13.01
CA ARG A 444 -12.44 -12.45 11.69
C ARG A 444 -10.91 -12.43 11.66
N LEU A 445 -10.27 -11.94 12.73
CA LEU A 445 -8.81 -11.85 12.86
C LEU A 445 -8.15 -13.24 12.95
N LEU A 446 -8.75 -14.20 13.67
CA LEU A 446 -8.32 -15.61 13.73
C LEU A 446 -8.33 -16.25 12.33
N ASN A 447 -9.41 -16.04 11.57
CA ASN A 447 -9.51 -16.53 10.20
C ASN A 447 -8.49 -15.87 9.25
N LEU A 448 -8.14 -14.60 9.50
CA LEU A 448 -7.09 -13.90 8.76
C LEU A 448 -5.69 -14.46 9.10
N THR A 449 -5.35 -14.62 10.38
CA THR A 449 -4.09 -15.25 10.83
C THR A 449 -3.90 -16.64 10.20
N ARG A 450 -4.97 -17.45 10.19
CA ARG A 450 -5.01 -18.78 9.54
C ARG A 450 -4.71 -18.71 8.05
N LYS A 451 -5.36 -17.81 7.32
CA LYS A 451 -5.15 -17.61 5.88
C LYS A 451 -3.73 -17.15 5.58
N THR A 452 -3.20 -16.19 6.33
CA THR A 452 -1.81 -15.73 6.23
C THR A 452 -0.84 -16.90 6.40
N ARG A 453 -1.00 -17.71 7.46
CA ARG A 453 -0.12 -18.86 7.71
C ARG A 453 -0.18 -19.91 6.60
N ILE A 454 -1.38 -20.30 6.17
CA ILE A 454 -1.59 -21.34 5.16
C ILE A 454 -1.06 -20.87 3.79
N GLY A 455 -1.47 -19.68 3.33
CA GLY A 455 -1.06 -19.16 2.02
C GLY A 455 0.44 -18.88 1.92
N LEU A 456 1.07 -18.34 2.97
CA LEU A 456 2.54 -18.18 2.98
C LEU A 456 3.28 -19.53 2.98
N ARG A 457 2.69 -20.60 3.52
CA ARG A 457 3.26 -21.94 3.46
C ARG A 457 3.12 -22.56 2.07
N GLU A 458 1.96 -22.43 1.44
CA GLU A 458 1.70 -22.90 0.07
C GLU A 458 2.58 -22.15 -0.96
N LEU A 459 2.82 -20.85 -0.75
CA LEU A 459 3.73 -20.04 -1.56
C LEU A 459 5.23 -20.26 -1.27
N GLY A 460 5.58 -21.14 -0.32
CA GLY A 460 6.98 -21.36 0.11
C GLY A 460 7.66 -20.12 0.71
N ALA A 461 6.87 -19.18 1.23
CA ALA A 461 7.28 -17.86 1.70
C ALA A 461 7.43 -17.77 3.23
N ILE A 462 6.97 -18.78 3.98
CA ILE A 462 7.09 -18.85 5.44
C ILE A 462 8.30 -19.68 5.89
N ASN A 463 8.84 -19.36 7.07
CA ASN A 463 9.80 -20.20 7.79
C ASN A 463 9.16 -20.71 9.10
N LYS A 464 9.69 -21.81 9.67
CA LYS A 464 9.14 -22.46 10.88
C LYS A 464 8.93 -21.50 12.06
N LYS A 465 9.79 -20.50 12.21
CA LYS A 465 9.78 -19.53 13.31
C LYS A 465 8.72 -18.44 13.11
N THR A 466 8.37 -18.11 11.87
CA THR A 466 7.16 -17.31 11.55
C THR A 466 5.89 -18.16 11.64
N GLU A 467 5.90 -19.42 11.22
CA GLU A 467 4.73 -20.32 11.33
C GLU A 467 4.33 -20.55 12.80
N ALA A 468 5.29 -20.77 13.69
CA ALA A 468 5.05 -20.90 15.13
C ALA A 468 4.46 -19.64 15.78
N ARG A 469 4.91 -18.44 15.39
CA ARG A 469 4.37 -17.17 15.90
C ARG A 469 2.94 -16.91 15.44
N LEU A 470 2.59 -17.30 14.21
CA LEU A 470 1.20 -17.26 13.73
C LEU A 470 0.31 -18.29 14.45
N LEU A 471 0.82 -19.48 14.77
CA LEU A 471 0.09 -20.47 15.58
C LEU A 471 -0.19 -19.95 17.00
N ALA A 472 0.80 -19.37 17.68
CA ALA A 472 0.60 -18.75 18.99
C ALA A 472 -0.42 -17.60 18.96
N LEU A 473 -0.50 -16.85 17.86
CA LEU A 473 -1.54 -15.83 17.67
C LEU A 473 -2.93 -16.45 17.43
N GLU A 474 -3.04 -17.60 16.76
CA GLU A 474 -4.30 -18.35 16.66
C GLU A 474 -4.81 -18.78 18.04
N GLU A 475 -3.95 -19.38 18.88
CA GLU A 475 -4.29 -19.81 20.24
C GLU A 475 -4.77 -18.65 21.15
N ILE A 476 -4.11 -17.49 21.05
CA ILE A 476 -4.51 -16.27 21.78
C ILE A 476 -5.89 -15.79 21.31
N LEU A 477 -6.14 -15.75 20.00
CA LEU A 477 -7.40 -15.28 19.43
C LEU A 477 -8.57 -16.22 19.76
N GLU A 478 -8.33 -17.54 19.83
CA GLU A 478 -9.33 -18.51 20.29
C GLU A 478 -9.76 -18.25 21.74
N ARG A 479 -8.81 -18.04 22.65
CA ARG A 479 -9.12 -17.69 24.06
C ARG A 479 -9.83 -16.34 24.20
N LEU A 480 -9.48 -15.33 23.39
CA LEU A 480 -10.19 -14.05 23.36
C LEU A 480 -11.65 -14.21 22.89
N ILE A 481 -11.92 -15.06 21.90
CA ILE A 481 -13.29 -15.39 21.46
C ILE A 481 -14.07 -16.07 22.59
N GLU A 482 -13.48 -17.05 23.28
CA GLU A 482 -14.13 -17.75 24.39
C GLU A 482 -14.53 -16.80 25.53
N ILE A 483 -13.59 -15.98 26.00
CA ILE A 483 -13.81 -15.04 27.10
C ILE A 483 -14.83 -13.97 26.71
N SER A 484 -14.72 -13.37 25.51
CA SER A 484 -15.70 -12.41 25.00
C SER A 484 -17.13 -12.96 24.99
N ASN A 485 -17.29 -14.24 24.65
CA ASN A 485 -18.59 -14.90 24.64
C ASN A 485 -19.13 -15.22 26.04
N LYS A 486 -18.26 -15.48 27.03
CA LYS A 486 -18.66 -15.60 28.45
C LYS A 486 -19.17 -14.26 28.97
N GLU A 487 -18.42 -13.18 28.72
CA GLU A 487 -18.77 -11.83 29.17
C GLU A 487 -20.09 -11.32 28.58
N LEU A 488 -20.34 -11.50 27.27
CA LEU A 488 -21.62 -11.13 26.64
C LEU A 488 -22.82 -11.92 27.19
N ARG A 489 -22.60 -13.12 27.73
CA ARG A 489 -23.64 -13.91 28.41
C ARG A 489 -23.78 -13.56 29.90
N GLY A 490 -22.94 -12.68 30.43
CA GLY A 490 -22.89 -12.35 31.86
C GLY A 490 -22.39 -13.50 32.73
N GLU A 491 -21.59 -14.41 32.18
CA GLU A 491 -20.98 -15.52 32.91
C GLU A 491 -19.76 -15.05 33.70
N MET A 492 -19.52 -15.63 34.89
CA MET A 492 -18.27 -15.38 35.61
C MET A 492 -17.12 -16.14 34.96
N LEU A 493 -16.01 -15.44 34.76
CA LEU A 493 -14.76 -15.99 34.25
C LEU A 493 -14.11 -16.94 35.28
N THR A 494 -13.36 -17.94 34.80
CA THR A 494 -12.64 -18.90 35.64
C THR A 494 -11.23 -18.39 35.98
N GLU A 495 -10.56 -19.04 36.94
CA GLU A 495 -9.16 -18.71 37.26
C GLU A 495 -8.22 -18.88 36.04
N ASP A 496 -8.49 -19.84 35.15
CA ASP A 496 -7.76 -20.02 33.88
C ASP A 496 -8.07 -18.92 32.83
N ASP A 497 -9.22 -18.25 32.93
CA ASP A 497 -9.51 -17.05 32.14
C ASP A 497 -8.78 -15.83 32.72
N TYR A 498 -8.85 -15.58 34.03
CA TYR A 498 -8.12 -14.47 34.67
C TYR A 498 -6.61 -14.63 34.52
N LYS A 499 -6.08 -15.84 34.68
CA LYS A 499 -4.66 -16.13 34.42
C LYS A 499 -4.30 -15.89 32.95
N PHE A 500 -5.14 -16.26 31.99
CA PHE A 500 -4.89 -15.93 30.58
C PHE A 500 -4.82 -14.41 30.35
N ILE A 501 -5.68 -13.63 31.02
CA ILE A 501 -5.69 -12.17 30.93
C ILE A 501 -4.43 -11.56 31.59
N ASN A 502 -4.01 -12.06 32.74
CA ASN A 502 -2.78 -11.61 33.42
C ASN A 502 -1.53 -11.97 32.60
N ASP A 503 -1.46 -13.18 32.05
CA ASP A 503 -0.39 -13.65 31.15
C ASP A 503 -0.43 -12.98 29.76
N PHE A 504 -1.47 -12.19 29.41
CA PHE A 504 -1.76 -11.78 28.03
C PHE A 504 -0.63 -10.98 27.38
N GLY A 505 -0.01 -10.07 28.13
CA GLY A 505 1.13 -9.28 27.66
C GLY A 505 2.31 -10.16 27.25
N ASP A 506 2.65 -11.17 28.06
CA ASP A 506 3.74 -12.10 27.76
C ASP A 506 3.39 -13.08 26.64
N ARG A 507 2.12 -13.47 26.51
CA ARG A 507 1.64 -14.25 25.36
C ARG A 507 1.80 -13.48 24.05
N LEU A 508 1.45 -12.19 24.02
CA LEU A 508 1.72 -11.32 22.87
C LEU A 508 3.23 -11.09 22.66
N ASN A 509 4.01 -10.87 23.72
CA ASN A 509 5.47 -10.74 23.63
C ASN A 509 6.11 -11.95 22.92
N ASN A 510 5.59 -13.17 23.11
CA ASN A 510 6.05 -14.36 22.40
C ASN A 510 5.67 -14.36 20.90
N VAL A 511 4.47 -13.87 20.54
CA VAL A 511 4.10 -13.67 19.12
C VAL A 511 5.00 -12.64 18.43
N VAL A 512 5.42 -11.60 19.15
CA VAL A 512 6.27 -10.52 18.61
C VAL A 512 7.75 -10.62 19.01
N ALA A 513 8.21 -11.73 19.59
CA ALA A 513 9.54 -11.85 20.21
C ALA A 513 10.69 -11.60 19.21
N ASP A 514 10.52 -12.12 17.99
CA ASP A 514 11.43 -11.91 16.86
C ASP A 514 10.81 -10.96 15.82
N LEU A 515 9.90 -10.10 16.26
CA LEU A 515 9.67 -8.84 15.59
C LEU A 515 10.53 -7.81 16.30
N ASP A 516 11.38 -7.22 15.49
CA ASP A 516 12.18 -6.04 15.74
C ASP A 516 11.28 -4.91 16.30
N GLU A 517 11.78 -4.09 17.23
CA GLU A 517 10.95 -3.35 18.19
C GLU A 517 9.93 -2.36 17.62
N LYS A 518 10.21 -1.49 16.62
CA LYS A 518 9.15 -0.57 16.13
C LYS A 518 8.05 -1.25 15.30
N ALA A 519 7.97 -2.59 15.22
CA ALA A 519 6.67 -3.20 14.85
C ALA A 519 5.64 -2.94 15.95
N LYS A 520 6.14 -2.96 17.19
CA LYS A 520 5.45 -2.71 18.46
C LYS A 520 5.31 -1.20 18.72
N SER A 521 5.95 -0.34 17.91
CA SER A 521 5.71 1.11 17.93
C SER A 521 4.39 1.43 17.27
N THR A 522 3.62 2.28 17.94
CA THR A 522 2.41 2.92 17.43
C THR A 522 2.73 4.21 16.66
N VAL A 523 3.93 4.79 16.81
CA VAL A 523 4.32 6.00 16.08
C VAL A 523 4.77 5.63 14.66
N LEU A 524 3.99 6.07 13.67
CA LEU A 524 4.22 5.91 12.22
C LEU A 524 3.36 6.88 11.39
N VAL A 525 3.71 7.05 10.11
CA VAL A 525 2.98 7.92 9.16
C VAL A 525 2.88 7.31 7.76
N ALA A 526 1.80 7.59 7.03
CA ALA A 526 1.63 7.16 5.64
C ALA A 526 0.95 8.22 4.76
N ASP A 527 1.52 8.46 3.58
CA ASP A 527 0.90 9.30 2.56
C ASP A 527 -0.19 8.51 1.81
N VAL A 528 -1.46 8.92 1.98
CA VAL A 528 -2.59 8.14 1.46
C VAL A 528 -3.23 8.70 0.19
N HIS A 529 -3.04 9.99 -0.06
CA HIS A 529 -3.52 10.71 -1.25
C HIS A 529 -2.51 11.77 -1.69
N THR A 530 -2.56 12.19 -2.95
CA THR A 530 -1.70 13.24 -3.53
C THR A 530 -2.54 14.07 -4.47
N ASP A 531 -2.69 15.36 -4.17
CA ASP A 531 -3.45 16.30 -4.98
C ASP A 531 -2.52 17.11 -5.89
N THR A 532 -2.73 16.99 -7.20
CA THR A 532 -1.99 17.73 -8.22
C THR A 532 -2.44 19.19 -8.39
N ASN A 533 -3.60 19.59 -7.82
CA ASN A 533 -4.07 20.98 -7.87
C ASN A 533 -3.34 21.89 -6.87
N THR A 534 -2.88 21.33 -5.74
CA THR A 534 -2.13 22.06 -4.69
C THR A 534 -0.69 21.59 -4.51
N TYR A 535 -0.28 20.48 -5.14
CA TYR A 535 1.00 19.81 -4.93
C TYR A 535 1.25 19.41 -3.45
N MET A 536 0.17 19.04 -2.77
CA MET A 536 0.16 18.61 -1.37
C MET A 536 -0.34 17.16 -1.25
N VAL A 537 0.04 16.48 -0.18
CA VAL A 537 -0.33 15.08 0.13
C VAL A 537 -1.19 15.04 1.38
N LEU A 538 -2.02 13.99 1.51
CA LEU A 538 -2.70 13.65 2.75
C LEU A 538 -1.81 12.68 3.52
N GLU A 539 -1.28 13.10 4.67
CA GLU A 539 -0.56 12.26 5.62
C GLU A 539 -1.52 11.78 6.71
N GLU A 540 -1.54 10.46 6.92
CA GLU A 540 -2.25 9.82 8.02
C GLU A 540 -1.21 9.39 9.06
N GLY A 541 -1.36 9.85 10.31
CA GLY A 541 -0.41 9.64 11.39
C GLY A 541 -1.01 8.89 12.57
N VAL A 542 -0.25 7.95 13.12
CA VAL A 542 -0.52 7.33 14.43
C VAL A 542 0.57 7.78 15.40
N GLY A 543 0.20 8.13 16.63
CA GLY A 543 1.12 8.69 17.63
C GLY A 543 1.34 7.79 18.84
N TYR A 544 1.81 8.39 19.93
CA TYR A 544 1.83 7.75 21.25
C TYR A 544 0.40 7.43 21.71
N VAL A 545 0.24 6.37 22.51
CA VAL A 545 -1.07 5.97 23.05
C VAL A 545 -1.54 6.90 24.17
N ASP A 546 -2.84 7.18 24.21
CA ASP A 546 -3.49 7.82 25.35
C ASP A 546 -3.92 6.77 26.39
N LEU A 547 -4.18 7.19 27.63
CA LEU A 547 -4.80 6.36 28.66
C LEU A 547 -6.33 6.49 28.60
N ILE A 548 -7.06 5.37 28.49
CA ILE A 548 -8.51 5.32 28.72
C ILE A 548 -8.81 4.76 30.12
N LEU A 549 -9.91 5.23 30.73
CA LEU A 549 -10.51 4.67 31.93
C LEU A 549 -11.95 4.24 31.62
N VAL A 550 -12.32 3.01 31.99
CA VAL A 550 -13.59 2.37 31.59
C VAL A 550 -14.29 1.77 32.80
N ALA A 551 -15.54 2.15 33.05
CA ALA A 551 -16.36 1.56 34.10
C ALA A 551 -17.03 0.27 33.62
N CYS A 552 -16.38 -0.88 33.85
CA CYS A 552 -16.92 -2.20 33.53
C CYS A 552 -17.79 -2.71 34.69
N LYS A 553 -18.99 -3.20 34.39
CA LYS A 553 -19.89 -3.79 35.39
C LYS A 553 -19.82 -5.32 35.30
N LEU A 554 -19.41 -5.96 36.39
CA LEU A 554 -19.26 -7.41 36.48
C LEU A 554 -20.62 -8.11 36.73
N PRO A 555 -20.75 -9.43 36.46
CA PRO A 555 -21.99 -10.20 36.66
C PRO A 555 -22.58 -10.13 38.07
N ASN A 556 -21.74 -9.98 39.09
CA ASN A 556 -22.14 -9.82 40.50
C ASN A 556 -22.60 -8.40 40.87
N ASN A 557 -22.69 -7.49 39.89
CA ASN A 557 -22.96 -6.04 40.03
C ASN A 557 -21.84 -5.19 40.64
N GLU A 558 -20.65 -5.74 40.87
CA GLU A 558 -19.45 -4.90 41.14
C GLU A 558 -19.15 -4.01 39.92
N VAL A 559 -18.67 -2.79 40.16
CA VAL A 559 -18.13 -1.91 39.11
C VAL A 559 -16.63 -1.82 39.31
N VAL A 560 -15.87 -2.20 38.29
CA VAL A 560 -14.40 -2.09 38.25
C VAL A 560 -14.00 -1.03 37.23
N LEU A 561 -12.88 -0.35 37.48
CA LEU A 561 -12.28 0.57 36.52
C LEU A 561 -11.18 -0.15 35.76
N GLY A 562 -11.45 -0.48 34.50
CA GLY A 562 -10.41 -0.88 33.56
C GLY A 562 -9.59 0.34 33.15
N ALA A 563 -8.26 0.20 33.11
CA ALA A 563 -7.33 1.23 32.66
C ALA A 563 -6.41 0.63 31.59
N GLY A 564 -6.18 1.34 30.48
CA GLY A 564 -5.36 0.80 29.40
C GLY A 564 -5.03 1.79 28.28
N PRO A 565 -4.11 1.44 27.37
CA PRO A 565 -3.72 2.28 26.25
C PRO A 565 -4.80 2.28 25.14
N VAL A 566 -5.00 3.42 24.49
CA VAL A 566 -5.78 3.56 23.25
C VAL A 566 -4.99 4.34 22.19
N PHE A 567 -5.22 4.00 20.92
CA PHE A 567 -4.53 4.66 19.80
C PHE A 567 -4.90 6.14 19.67
N THR A 568 -3.93 6.94 19.22
CA THR A 568 -4.14 8.32 18.77
C THR A 568 -3.97 8.40 17.26
N TYR A 569 -4.78 9.24 16.62
CA TYR A 569 -4.86 9.36 15.16
C TYR A 569 -4.90 10.84 14.74
N TYR A 570 -4.17 11.14 13.68
CA TYR A 570 -3.91 12.48 13.14
C TYR A 570 -4.03 12.43 11.62
N GLU A 571 -4.62 13.46 11.02
CA GLU A 571 -4.90 13.54 9.59
C GLU A 571 -4.59 14.97 9.13
N PHE A 572 -3.58 15.14 8.27
CA PHE A 572 -3.06 16.47 7.94
C PHE A 572 -2.45 16.53 6.53
N LYS A 573 -2.10 17.74 6.07
CA LYS A 573 -1.56 17.97 4.73
C LYS A 573 -0.09 18.36 4.79
N GLN A 574 0.72 17.80 3.90
CA GLN A 574 2.16 18.05 3.78
C GLN A 574 2.53 18.35 2.32
N PRO A 575 3.56 19.15 1.99
CA PRO A 575 4.01 19.34 0.60
C PRO A 575 4.51 18.04 -0.03
N MET A 576 4.28 17.83 -1.33
CA MET A 576 4.77 16.63 -2.07
C MET A 576 6.29 16.47 -2.01
N SER A 577 7.04 17.57 -1.98
CA SER A 577 8.50 17.58 -1.82
C SER A 577 8.97 17.25 -0.40
N GLU A 578 8.07 17.20 0.58
CA GLU A 578 8.37 17.07 2.00
C GLU A 578 7.67 15.89 2.68
N ARG A 579 7.16 14.90 1.90
CA ARG A 579 6.58 13.63 2.39
C ARG A 579 7.35 13.09 3.60
N LEU A 580 6.61 12.65 4.60
CA LEU A 580 7.19 12.28 5.89
C LEU A 580 7.81 10.88 5.88
N THR A 581 8.68 10.64 6.87
CA THR A 581 9.08 9.31 7.32
C THR A 581 8.74 9.20 8.80
N ASP A 582 8.70 7.98 9.35
CA ASP A 582 8.40 7.75 10.77
C ASP A 582 9.30 8.59 11.70
N GLU A 583 10.57 8.81 11.32
CA GLU A 583 11.52 9.63 12.06
C GLU A 583 11.16 11.12 12.04
N LYS A 584 10.77 11.67 10.87
CA LYS A 584 10.30 13.06 10.78
C LYS A 584 8.98 13.26 11.53
N TRP A 585 8.11 12.25 11.52
CA TRP A 585 6.83 12.29 12.21
C TRP A 585 7.00 12.24 13.74
N GLU A 586 7.89 11.39 14.24
CA GLU A 586 8.27 11.38 15.66
C GLU A 586 8.90 12.71 16.09
N GLU A 587 9.78 13.30 15.25
CA GLU A 587 10.31 14.64 15.48
C GLU A 587 9.19 15.70 15.53
N MET A 588 8.23 15.65 14.59
CA MET A 588 7.09 16.57 14.53
C MET A 588 6.19 16.47 15.77
N LEU A 589 5.83 15.25 16.19
CA LEU A 589 5.07 14.99 17.43
C LEU A 589 5.77 15.58 18.66
N SER A 590 7.11 15.49 18.73
CA SER A 590 7.88 15.98 19.88
C SER A 590 8.00 17.51 19.95
N LYS A 591 7.83 18.23 18.83
CA LYS A 591 8.08 19.69 18.72
C LYS A 591 6.82 20.51 18.49
N SER A 592 5.89 20.00 17.68
CA SER A 592 4.72 20.72 17.19
C SER A 592 3.68 19.73 16.66
N SER A 593 3.17 18.85 17.54
CA SER A 593 2.14 17.87 17.20
C SER A 593 0.89 18.54 16.58
N PRO A 594 0.34 18.01 15.47
CA PRO A 594 -0.98 18.40 14.98
C PRO A 594 -2.09 18.14 16.01
N GLU A 595 -3.26 18.76 15.81
CA GLU A 595 -4.46 18.36 16.57
C GLU A 595 -4.90 16.94 16.18
N LYS A 596 -5.33 16.16 17.19
CA LYS A 596 -5.93 14.83 16.98
C LYS A 596 -7.28 14.96 16.27
N THR A 597 -7.47 14.19 15.21
CA THR A 597 -8.63 14.27 14.30
C THR A 597 -9.96 14.02 15.01
N ILE A 598 -9.99 13.08 15.96
CA ILE A 598 -11.18 12.71 16.74
C ILE A 598 -10.78 12.65 18.22
N LYS A 599 -11.52 13.40 19.05
CA LYS A 599 -11.33 13.43 20.51
C LYS A 599 -12.19 12.31 21.14
N ILE A 600 -11.55 11.42 21.91
CA ILE A 600 -12.20 10.26 22.54
C ILE A 600 -12.99 10.68 23.80
N CYS A 601 -12.54 11.73 24.49
CA CYS A 601 -13.16 12.29 25.68
C CYS A 601 -13.86 13.63 25.40
N MET A 602 -14.84 13.96 26.25
CA MET A 602 -15.23 15.34 26.59
C MET A 602 -14.44 15.79 27.81
#